data_AF-A0A1H0U0P5-F1
#
_entry.id   AF-A0A1H0U0P5-F1
#
_cell.length_a   1.000
_cell.length_b   1.000
_cell.length_c   1.000
_cell.angle_alpha   90.00
_cell.angle_beta   90.00
_cell.angle_gamma   90.00
#
_symmetry.space_group_name_H-M   'P 1'
#
loop_
_entity.id
_entity.type
_entity.pdbx_description
1 polymer ?
#
loop_
_entity_poly.entity_id
_entity_poly.type
_entity_poly.pdbx_seq_one_letter_code
_entity_poly.pdbx_strand_id
1 'polypeptide(L)'
;MSFLNQLKNQAHALRNQQNAVQHSLEARAAQTEAACQTVAAYLADLAQQLNVIAPPAPALSLDGKTPWPAMKLVDFRCDQRKKRARGVDLVDYIGMGWRITPQDGPPVKGAVSVNFPPDLERVESRLALGHLQHERQEQRHPDTNKLLSIRFEYLTALMGSVRITPDHEQASLAFRISNATGFEVLTTQWAASDTTPAMLDELARLVVGQPNRFIR
;
A
#
# COMPACT_ATOMS: atom_id res chain seq x y z
N MET A 1 2.78 -37.80 49.41
CA MET A 1 2.67 -36.52 48.68
C MET A 1 1.24 -36.01 48.79
N SER A 2 1.01 -34.80 49.31
CA SER A 2 -0.33 -34.24 49.50
C SER A 2 -0.90 -33.65 48.19
N PHE A 3 -2.22 -33.74 47.99
CA PHE A 3 -2.95 -33.12 46.87
C PHE A 3 -2.69 -31.60 46.77
N LEU A 4 -2.54 -30.92 47.91
CA LEU A 4 -2.18 -29.49 47.93
C LEU A 4 -0.79 -29.24 47.31
N ASN A 5 0.16 -30.15 47.48
CA ASN A 5 1.48 -30.02 46.84
C ASN A 5 1.40 -30.25 45.33
N GLN A 6 0.53 -31.16 44.87
CA GLN A 6 0.26 -31.35 43.44
C GLN A 6 -0.38 -30.09 42.82
N LEU A 7 -1.38 -29.50 43.50
CA LEU A 7 -2.00 -28.24 43.07
C LEU A 7 -1.01 -27.07 43.06
N LYS A 8 -0.12 -26.95 44.06
CA LYS A 8 0.94 -25.94 44.08
C LYS A 8 1.89 -26.11 42.90
N ASN A 9 2.33 -27.32 42.61
CA ASN A 9 3.23 -27.60 41.48
C ASN A 9 2.56 -27.27 40.14
N GLN A 10 1.27 -27.63 39.97
CA GLN A 10 0.49 -27.26 38.78
C GLN A 10 0.33 -25.74 38.64
N ALA A 11 0.01 -25.04 39.73
CA ALA A 11 -0.12 -23.59 39.74
C ALA A 11 1.22 -22.89 39.42
N HIS A 12 2.34 -23.37 39.95
CA HIS A 12 3.66 -22.86 39.62
C HIS A 12 4.03 -23.08 38.15
N ALA A 13 3.77 -24.28 37.61
CA ALA A 13 4.00 -24.57 36.20
C ALA A 13 3.18 -23.64 35.29
N LEU A 14 1.89 -23.45 35.60
CA LEU A 14 1.02 -22.57 34.83
C LEU A 14 1.47 -21.10 34.88
N ARG A 15 1.85 -20.60 36.06
CA ARG A 15 2.38 -19.23 36.22
C ARG A 15 3.67 -19.03 35.44
N ASN A 16 4.59 -19.99 35.48
CA ASN A 16 5.84 -19.91 34.73
C ASN A 16 5.59 -19.89 33.22
N GLN A 17 4.65 -20.70 32.73
CA GLN A 17 4.25 -20.69 31.32
C GLN A 17 3.63 -19.35 30.92
N GLN A 18 2.74 -18.79 31.74
CA GLN A 18 2.13 -17.47 31.51
C GLN A 18 3.18 -16.36 31.45
N ASN A 19 4.14 -16.36 32.38
CA ASN A 19 5.22 -15.37 32.40
C ASN A 19 6.12 -15.48 31.15
N ALA A 20 6.45 -16.71 30.72
CA ALA A 20 7.25 -16.92 29.51
C ALA A 20 6.54 -16.41 28.24
N VAL A 21 5.23 -16.67 28.12
CA VAL A 21 4.41 -16.14 27.02
C VAL A 21 4.39 -14.61 27.05
N GLN A 22 4.16 -14.02 28.23
CA GLN A 22 4.13 -12.57 28.38
C GLN A 22 5.45 -11.91 27.97
N HIS A 23 6.59 -12.42 28.43
CA HIS A 23 7.90 -11.90 28.03
C HIS A 23 8.16 -12.05 26.53
N SER A 24 7.71 -13.14 25.92
CA SER A 24 7.84 -13.33 24.46
C SER A 24 7.02 -12.30 23.67
N LEU A 25 5.82 -11.97 24.14
CA LEU A 25 4.96 -10.96 23.51
C LEU A 25 5.56 -9.55 23.66
N GLU A 26 6.09 -9.22 24.84
CA GLU A 26 6.77 -7.94 25.08
C GLU A 26 7.99 -7.77 24.16
N ALA A 27 8.80 -8.83 24.00
CA ALA A 27 9.96 -8.81 23.12
C ALA A 27 9.56 -8.61 21.65
N ARG A 28 8.52 -9.31 21.17
CA ARG A 28 8.01 -9.16 19.80
C ARG A 28 7.43 -7.77 19.55
N ALA A 29 6.69 -7.23 20.52
CA ALA A 29 6.15 -5.88 20.43
C ALA A 29 7.27 -4.83 20.35
N ALA A 30 8.30 -4.94 21.20
CA ALA A 30 9.45 -4.05 21.18
C ALA A 30 10.23 -4.12 19.86
N GLN A 31 10.44 -5.34 19.33
CA GLN A 31 11.08 -5.54 18.04
C GLN A 31 10.28 -4.91 16.89
N THR A 32 8.97 -5.09 16.90
CA THR A 32 8.06 -4.51 15.89
C THR A 32 8.08 -3.00 15.93
N GLU A 33 8.05 -2.40 17.12
CA GLU A 33 8.13 -0.95 17.29
C GLU A 33 9.46 -0.36 16.81
N ALA A 34 10.58 -1.04 17.08
CA ALA A 34 11.89 -0.64 16.57
C ALA A 34 11.94 -0.68 15.03
N ALA A 35 11.34 -1.71 14.42
CA ALA A 35 11.19 -1.79 12.98
C ALA A 35 10.30 -0.65 12.43
N CYS A 36 9.16 -0.37 13.07
CA CYS A 36 8.29 0.74 12.69
C CYS A 36 9.00 2.09 12.75
N GLN A 37 9.81 2.36 13.78
CA GLN A 37 10.58 3.60 13.87
C GLN A 37 11.58 3.73 12.73
N THR A 38 12.28 2.65 12.40
CA THR A 38 13.23 2.60 11.28
C THR A 38 12.54 2.89 9.95
N VAL A 39 11.40 2.24 9.71
CA VAL A 39 10.60 2.42 8.49
C VAL A 39 10.04 3.83 8.38
N ALA A 40 9.48 4.36 9.47
CA ALA A 40 8.90 5.70 9.48
C ALA A 40 9.95 6.77 9.19
N ALA A 41 11.14 6.65 9.79
CA ALA A 41 12.26 7.57 9.53
C ALA A 41 12.71 7.49 8.06
N TYR A 42 12.89 6.27 7.54
CA TYR A 42 13.29 6.06 6.15
C TYR A 42 12.27 6.62 5.16
N LEU A 43 10.98 6.31 5.32
CA LEU A 43 9.93 6.80 4.41
C LEU A 43 9.75 8.32 4.49
N ALA A 44 9.96 8.92 5.66
CA ALA A 44 9.92 10.37 5.80
C ALA A 44 11.06 11.05 5.02
N ASP A 45 12.29 10.54 5.14
CA ASP A 45 13.43 11.06 4.36
C ASP A 45 13.23 10.80 2.86
N LEU A 46 12.85 9.57 2.48
CA LEU A 46 12.54 9.23 1.09
C LEU A 46 11.50 10.18 0.48
N ALA A 47 10.39 10.44 1.18
CA ALA A 47 9.37 11.37 0.71
C ALA A 47 9.92 12.77 0.46
N GLN A 48 10.82 13.26 1.32
CA GLN A 48 11.48 14.57 1.12
C GLN A 48 12.35 14.55 -0.13
N GLN A 49 13.20 13.54 -0.32
CA GLN A 49 14.06 13.43 -1.50
C GLN A 49 13.25 13.28 -2.80
N LEU A 50 12.19 12.47 -2.78
CA LEU A 50 11.31 12.25 -3.94
C LEU A 50 10.56 13.51 -4.34
N ASN A 51 10.18 14.36 -3.38
CA ASN A 51 9.56 15.66 -3.67
C ASN A 51 10.53 16.65 -4.33
N VAL A 52 11.84 16.53 -4.10
CA VAL A 52 12.84 17.37 -4.76
C VAL A 52 13.08 16.91 -6.20
N ILE A 53 13.23 15.60 -6.41
CA ILE A 53 13.58 15.07 -7.74
C ILE A 53 12.37 14.90 -8.66
N ALA A 54 11.15 14.76 -8.11
CA ALA A 54 9.89 14.54 -8.82
C ALA A 54 10.02 13.49 -9.94
N PRO A 55 10.28 12.22 -9.60
CA PRO A 55 10.68 11.21 -10.59
C PRO A 55 9.57 10.92 -11.60
N PRO A 56 9.92 10.40 -12.79
CA PRO A 56 8.92 9.96 -13.77
C PRO A 56 8.07 8.82 -13.19
N ALA A 57 6.79 8.81 -13.54
CA ALA A 57 5.87 7.72 -13.18
C ALA A 57 5.92 6.60 -14.25
N PRO A 58 5.42 5.39 -13.94
CA PRO A 58 5.26 4.34 -14.95
C PRO A 58 4.31 4.77 -16.07
N ALA A 59 4.41 4.10 -17.22
CA ALA A 59 3.48 4.27 -18.32
C ALA A 59 2.09 3.73 -17.91
N LEU A 60 1.12 4.62 -17.78
CA LEU A 60 -0.24 4.27 -17.35
C LEU A 60 -1.19 4.13 -18.54
N SER A 61 -2.13 3.18 -18.44
CA SER A 61 -3.22 3.02 -19.40
C SER A 61 -4.38 2.27 -18.75
N LEU A 62 -5.62 2.68 -19.01
CA LEU A 62 -6.81 2.01 -18.47
C LEU A 62 -7.20 0.78 -19.30
N ASP A 63 -7.13 0.85 -20.62
CA ASP A 63 -7.44 -0.26 -21.54
C ASP A 63 -6.20 -1.06 -21.97
N GLY A 64 -5.00 -0.54 -21.72
CA GLY A 64 -3.73 -1.09 -22.21
C GLY A 64 -3.37 -0.68 -23.63
N LYS A 65 -4.19 0.16 -24.28
CA LYS A 65 -4.03 0.60 -25.68
C LYS A 65 -3.87 2.12 -25.78
N THR A 66 -4.55 2.85 -24.91
CA THR A 66 -4.56 4.30 -24.82
C THR A 66 -3.61 4.73 -23.70
N PRO A 67 -2.34 5.06 -23.99
CA PRO A 67 -1.41 5.50 -22.97
C PRO A 67 -1.78 6.87 -22.44
N TRP A 68 -1.55 7.08 -21.16
CA TRP A 68 -1.56 8.41 -20.54
C TRP A 68 -0.36 9.22 -21.05
N PRO A 69 -0.41 10.56 -20.98
CA PRO A 69 0.78 11.38 -21.24
C PRO A 69 1.91 11.02 -20.28
N ALA A 70 3.13 11.52 -20.54
CA ALA A 70 4.21 11.39 -19.58
C ALA A 70 3.77 11.93 -18.21
N MET A 71 3.94 11.12 -17.17
CA MET A 71 3.50 11.40 -15.81
C MET A 71 4.71 11.53 -14.88
N LYS A 72 4.53 12.22 -13.76
CA LYS A 72 5.52 12.31 -12.68
C LYS A 72 4.89 12.05 -11.31
N LEU A 73 5.71 11.62 -10.37
CA LEU A 73 5.32 11.42 -8.98
C LEU A 73 5.65 12.67 -8.17
N VAL A 74 4.67 13.21 -7.44
CA VAL A 74 4.79 14.45 -6.67
C VAL A 74 3.98 14.38 -5.38
N ASP A 75 4.16 15.37 -4.50
CA ASP A 75 3.41 15.54 -3.26
C ASP A 75 3.47 14.30 -2.34
N PHE A 76 4.66 13.67 -2.23
CA PHE A 76 4.91 12.60 -1.28
C PHE A 76 4.72 13.10 0.14
N ARG A 77 3.92 12.37 0.92
CA ARG A 77 3.67 12.65 2.34
C ARG A 77 3.75 11.35 3.11
N CYS A 78 4.48 11.38 4.22
CA CYS A 78 4.56 10.27 5.16
C CYS A 78 3.85 10.65 6.46
N ASP A 79 3.05 9.73 7.00
CA ASP A 79 2.40 9.87 8.29
C ASP A 79 2.47 8.56 9.08
N GLN A 80 2.42 8.68 10.40
CA GLN A 80 2.37 7.56 11.32
C GLN A 80 1.22 7.78 12.29
N ARG A 81 0.41 6.74 12.47
CA ARG A 81 -0.66 6.74 13.47
C ARG A 81 -0.31 5.79 14.60
N LYS A 82 -0.68 6.18 15.81
CA LYS A 82 -0.52 5.37 17.03
C LYS A 82 -1.89 4.93 17.52
N LYS A 83 -1.93 3.77 18.16
CA LYS A 83 -3.07 3.26 18.94
C LYS A 83 -2.62 2.98 20.36
N ARG A 84 -3.55 3.06 21.30
CA ARG A 84 -3.31 2.63 22.67
C ARG A 84 -3.73 1.19 22.83
N ALA A 85 -2.81 0.30 23.20
CA ALA A 85 -3.07 -1.10 23.44
C ALA A 85 -2.38 -1.56 24.73
N ARG A 86 -3.13 -2.23 25.62
CA ARG A 86 -2.60 -2.74 26.90
C ARG A 86 -1.85 -1.69 27.74
N GLY A 87 -2.29 -0.43 27.68
CA GLY A 87 -1.70 0.69 28.42
C GLY A 87 -0.48 1.36 27.76
N VAL A 88 0.00 0.85 26.62
CA VAL A 88 1.15 1.37 25.87
C VAL A 88 0.68 1.95 24.52
N ASP A 89 1.34 3.00 24.05
CA ASP A 89 1.13 3.54 22.72
C ASP A 89 1.99 2.76 21.71
N LEU A 90 1.33 2.06 20.80
CA LEU A 90 1.95 1.29 19.72
C LEU A 90 1.62 1.94 18.37
N VAL A 91 2.45 1.70 17.36
CA VAL A 91 2.14 2.08 15.98
C VAL A 91 0.91 1.30 15.51
N ASP A 92 -0.06 2.01 14.94
CA ASP A 92 -1.22 1.38 14.31
C ASP A 92 -0.98 1.13 12.82
N TYR A 93 -0.51 2.16 12.11
CA TYR A 93 -0.01 2.03 10.75
C TYR A 93 0.94 3.18 10.41
N ILE A 94 1.77 2.96 9.39
CA ILE A 94 2.58 3.98 8.71
C ILE A 94 2.04 4.11 7.28
N GLY A 95 1.78 5.33 6.85
CA GLY A 95 1.30 5.65 5.52
C GLY A 95 2.30 6.53 4.77
N MET A 96 2.54 6.22 3.50
CA MET A 96 3.15 7.16 2.56
C MET A 96 2.25 7.28 1.35
N GLY A 97 1.80 8.48 1.01
CA GLY A 97 0.96 8.75 -0.16
C GLY A 97 1.62 9.75 -1.10
N TRP A 98 1.33 9.64 -2.40
CA TRP A 98 1.79 10.58 -3.42
C TRP A 98 0.74 10.75 -4.51
N ARG A 99 0.93 11.79 -5.32
CA ARG A 99 0.12 12.07 -6.50
C ARG A 99 0.90 11.73 -7.76
N ILE A 100 0.17 11.28 -8.76
CA ILE A 100 0.66 10.99 -10.10
C ILE A 100 -0.06 11.95 -11.03
N THR A 101 0.68 12.91 -11.58
CA THR A 101 0.15 13.98 -12.43
C THR A 101 0.92 14.08 -13.74
N PRO A 102 0.37 14.71 -14.79
CA PRO A 102 1.12 14.93 -16.01
C PRO A 102 2.45 15.65 -15.72
N GLN A 103 3.49 15.28 -16.46
CA GLN A 103 4.81 15.87 -16.35
C GLN A 103 4.74 17.37 -16.67
N ASP A 104 4.00 17.69 -17.75
CA ASP A 104 3.80 19.04 -18.26
C ASP A 104 2.32 19.43 -18.18
N GLY A 105 2.05 20.55 -17.51
CA GLY A 105 0.71 21.15 -17.45
C GLY A 105 -0.28 20.49 -16.47
N PRO A 106 -1.54 20.95 -16.46
CA PRO A 106 -2.58 20.43 -15.59
C PRO A 106 -3.09 19.05 -16.05
N PRO A 107 -3.79 18.30 -15.17
CA PRO A 107 -4.48 17.07 -15.56
C PRO A 107 -5.34 17.26 -16.82
N VAL A 108 -5.15 16.38 -17.79
CA VAL A 108 -5.84 16.43 -19.08
C VAL A 108 -7.01 15.45 -19.05
N LYS A 109 -8.09 15.76 -19.77
CA LYS A 109 -9.18 14.82 -19.97
C LYS A 109 -8.71 13.68 -20.88
N GLY A 110 -8.75 12.46 -20.37
CA GLY A 110 -8.60 11.23 -21.12
C GLY A 110 -9.98 10.64 -21.44
N ALA A 111 -10.05 9.87 -22.52
CA ALA A 111 -11.24 9.09 -22.85
C ALA A 111 -10.84 7.70 -23.33
N VAL A 112 -11.62 6.69 -22.91
CA VAL A 112 -11.46 5.30 -23.36
C VAL A 112 -12.84 4.76 -23.72
N SER A 113 -12.94 4.15 -24.90
CA SER A 113 -14.17 3.49 -25.36
C SER A 113 -13.97 1.98 -25.39
N VAL A 114 -14.89 1.25 -24.77
CA VAL A 114 -14.87 -0.22 -24.71
C VAL A 114 -16.18 -0.79 -25.27
N ASN A 115 -16.08 -1.86 -26.05
CA ASN A 115 -17.22 -2.52 -26.70
C ASN A 115 -17.29 -4.03 -26.39
N PHE A 116 -16.37 -4.55 -25.57
CA PHE A 116 -16.33 -5.95 -25.16
C PHE A 116 -16.33 -6.09 -23.63
N PRO A 117 -17.06 -7.07 -23.05
CA PRO A 117 -17.18 -7.22 -21.60
C PRO A 117 -15.85 -7.34 -20.83
N PRO A 118 -14.83 -8.11 -21.28
CA PRO A 118 -13.56 -8.22 -20.54
C PRO A 118 -12.77 -6.90 -20.49
N ASP A 119 -12.85 -6.08 -21.53
CA ASP A 119 -12.20 -4.77 -21.57
C ASP A 119 -12.95 -3.77 -20.67
N LEU A 120 -14.28 -3.88 -20.58
CA LEU A 120 -15.11 -3.10 -19.65
C LEU A 120 -14.75 -3.38 -18.20
N GLU A 121 -14.72 -4.65 -17.79
CA GLU A 121 -14.36 -5.05 -16.42
C GLU A 121 -12.96 -4.57 -16.03
N ARG A 122 -12.01 -4.64 -16.98
CA ARG A 122 -10.65 -4.14 -16.77
C ARG A 122 -10.63 -2.62 -16.55
N VAL A 123 -11.31 -1.86 -17.40
CA VAL A 123 -11.36 -0.39 -17.29
C VAL A 123 -12.06 0.03 -16.00
N GLU A 124 -13.20 -0.57 -15.66
CA GLU A 124 -13.93 -0.29 -14.42
C GLU A 124 -13.09 -0.61 -13.17
N SER A 125 -12.40 -1.77 -13.17
CA SER A 125 -11.51 -2.14 -12.07
C SER A 125 -10.36 -1.13 -11.89
N ARG A 126 -9.75 -0.67 -12.98
CA ARG A 126 -8.64 0.30 -12.93
C ARG A 126 -9.11 1.70 -12.54
N LEU A 127 -10.28 2.13 -13.02
CA LEU A 127 -10.92 3.37 -12.57
C LEU A 127 -11.20 3.34 -11.07
N ALA A 128 -11.70 2.21 -10.55
CA ALA A 128 -11.97 2.02 -9.13
C ALA A 128 -10.68 2.02 -8.29
N LEU A 129 -9.65 1.26 -8.69
CA LEU A 129 -8.35 1.22 -8.01
C LEU A 129 -7.64 2.57 -7.98
N GLY A 130 -7.82 3.36 -9.04
CA GLY A 130 -7.25 4.69 -9.11
C GLY A 130 -8.08 5.77 -8.44
N HIS A 131 -9.26 5.44 -7.93
CA HIS A 131 -10.26 6.40 -7.43
C HIS A 131 -10.49 7.55 -8.43
N LEU A 132 -10.49 7.22 -9.72
CA LEU A 132 -10.58 8.21 -10.79
C LEU A 132 -12.02 8.69 -10.94
N GLN A 133 -12.20 10.00 -10.80
CA GLN A 133 -13.43 10.68 -11.20
C GLN A 133 -13.65 10.47 -12.69
N HIS A 134 -14.79 9.89 -13.05
CA HIS A 134 -15.11 9.59 -14.43
C HIS A 134 -16.59 9.75 -14.75
N GLU A 135 -16.87 10.07 -16.01
CA GLU A 135 -18.21 10.03 -16.59
C GLU A 135 -18.33 8.81 -17.48
N ARG A 136 -19.43 8.06 -17.34
CA ARG A 136 -19.76 6.91 -18.18
C ARG A 136 -20.85 7.30 -19.16
N GLN A 137 -20.58 7.14 -20.45
CA GLN A 137 -21.51 7.44 -21.52
C GLN A 137 -21.73 6.21 -22.39
N GLU A 138 -22.98 5.81 -22.58
CA GLU A 138 -23.34 4.75 -23.53
C GLU A 138 -23.41 5.34 -24.94
N GLN A 139 -22.56 4.85 -25.84
CA GLN A 139 -22.65 5.16 -27.25
C GLN A 139 -23.57 4.15 -27.91
N ARG A 140 -24.69 4.63 -28.46
CA ARG A 140 -25.71 3.83 -29.12
C ARG A 140 -25.81 4.20 -30.60
N HIS A 141 -26.20 3.23 -31.42
CA HIS A 141 -26.45 3.47 -32.83
C HIS A 141 -27.64 4.43 -32.99
N PRO A 142 -27.53 5.51 -33.79
CA PRO A 142 -28.58 6.55 -33.90
C PRO A 142 -29.93 5.98 -34.34
N ASP A 143 -29.94 5.05 -35.31
CA ASP A 143 -31.20 4.53 -35.86
C ASP A 143 -31.75 3.29 -35.15
N THR A 144 -30.89 2.44 -34.57
CA THR A 144 -31.30 1.14 -34.01
C THR A 144 -31.28 1.10 -32.49
N ASN A 145 -30.77 2.16 -31.85
CA ASN A 145 -30.58 2.29 -30.41
C ASN A 145 -29.77 1.15 -29.75
N LYS A 146 -29.10 0.31 -30.54
CA LYS A 146 -28.23 -0.77 -30.05
C LYS A 146 -26.98 -0.18 -29.41
N LEU A 147 -26.55 -0.74 -28.28
CA LEU A 147 -25.31 -0.36 -27.61
C LEU A 147 -24.11 -0.70 -28.50
N LEU A 148 -23.30 0.30 -28.85
CA LEU A 148 -22.08 0.14 -29.64
C LEU A 148 -20.86 0.07 -28.74
N SER A 149 -20.73 1.01 -27.80
CA SER A 149 -19.63 1.05 -26.85
C SER A 149 -20.02 1.83 -25.60
N ILE A 150 -19.22 1.67 -24.55
CA ILE A 150 -19.28 2.51 -23.35
C ILE A 150 -18.01 3.34 -23.35
N ARG A 151 -18.17 4.66 -23.29
CA ARG A 151 -17.08 5.63 -23.22
C ARG A 151 -16.94 6.13 -21.79
N PHE A 152 -15.73 6.06 -21.28
CA PHE A 152 -15.34 6.62 -19.99
C PHE A 152 -14.49 7.86 -20.21
N GLU A 153 -14.94 9.01 -19.72
CA GLU A 153 -14.17 10.24 -19.70
C GLU A 153 -13.65 10.49 -18.28
N TYR A 154 -12.35 10.79 -18.13
CA TYR A 154 -11.70 10.89 -16.83
C TYR A 154 -10.57 11.92 -16.86
N LEU A 155 -10.08 12.33 -15.69
CA LEU A 155 -8.87 13.15 -15.59
C LEU A 155 -7.64 12.26 -15.40
N THR A 156 -6.55 12.58 -16.11
CA THR A 156 -5.26 11.89 -15.97
C THR A 156 -4.55 12.33 -14.68
N ALA A 157 -5.11 11.94 -13.53
CA ALA A 157 -4.52 12.18 -12.22
C ALA A 157 -4.86 11.03 -11.29
N LEU A 158 -3.85 10.46 -10.64
CA LEU A 158 -3.96 9.26 -9.83
C LEU A 158 -3.26 9.47 -8.47
N MET A 159 -3.61 8.67 -7.47
CA MET A 159 -2.91 8.63 -6.19
C MET A 159 -2.26 7.26 -5.99
N GLY A 160 -0.99 7.28 -5.58
CA GLY A 160 -0.28 6.10 -5.12
C GLY A 160 -0.10 6.11 -3.61
N SER A 161 0.07 4.93 -3.02
CA SER A 161 0.33 4.82 -1.59
C SER A 161 1.07 3.56 -1.18
N VAL A 162 1.76 3.63 -0.05
CA VAL A 162 2.24 2.50 0.74
C VAL A 162 1.59 2.63 2.11
N ARG A 163 0.88 1.59 2.56
CA ARG A 163 0.41 1.44 3.94
C ARG A 163 1.10 0.24 4.57
N ILE A 164 1.62 0.44 5.77
CA ILE A 164 2.35 -0.56 6.54
C ILE A 164 1.64 -0.76 7.86
N THR A 165 1.18 -1.98 8.10
CA THR A 165 0.43 -2.36 9.31
C THR A 165 1.26 -3.35 10.12
N PRO A 166 1.76 -2.97 11.31
CA PRO A 166 2.46 -3.89 12.20
C PRO A 166 1.53 -4.92 12.86
N ASP A 167 2.06 -6.13 13.00
CA ASP A 167 1.55 -7.18 13.90
C ASP A 167 2.58 -7.42 15.02
N HIS A 168 2.30 -6.82 16.19
CA HIS A 168 3.14 -6.90 17.38
C HIS A 168 3.13 -8.28 18.04
N GLU A 169 2.16 -9.15 17.74
CA GLU A 169 2.10 -10.50 18.30
C GLU A 169 2.96 -11.48 17.49
N GLN A 170 3.08 -11.23 16.18
CA GLN A 170 3.87 -12.05 15.26
C GLN A 170 5.25 -11.47 14.91
N ALA A 171 5.55 -10.24 15.36
CA ALA A 171 6.77 -9.51 14.98
C ALA A 171 6.92 -9.36 13.46
N SER A 172 5.89 -8.83 12.80
CA SER A 172 5.87 -8.66 11.34
C SER A 172 5.20 -7.36 10.92
N LEU A 173 5.49 -6.95 9.67
CA LEU A 173 4.93 -5.77 9.03
C LEU A 173 4.26 -6.18 7.73
N ALA A 174 2.95 -5.91 7.62
CA ALA A 174 2.19 -6.11 6.39
C ALA A 174 2.23 -4.83 5.54
N PHE A 175 2.64 -4.95 4.28
CA PHE A 175 2.73 -3.86 3.32
C PHE A 175 1.59 -3.99 2.32
N ARG A 176 0.89 -2.89 2.11
CA ARG A 176 -0.10 -2.72 1.03
C ARG A 176 0.31 -1.52 0.20
N ILE A 177 0.71 -1.78 -1.03
CA ILE A 177 1.20 -0.80 -1.98
C ILE A 177 0.13 -0.64 -3.06
N SER A 178 -0.24 0.58 -3.40
CA SER A 178 -1.24 0.87 -4.42
C SER A 178 -0.69 1.84 -5.42
N ASN A 179 -0.95 1.52 -6.69
CA ASN A 179 -0.66 2.37 -7.83
C ASN A 179 0.82 2.81 -7.97
N ALA A 180 1.76 1.95 -7.56
CA ALA A 180 3.20 2.23 -7.72
C ALA A 180 3.70 1.98 -9.15
N THR A 181 3.27 0.87 -9.75
CA THR A 181 3.72 0.40 -11.08
C THR A 181 2.62 0.39 -12.13
N GLY A 182 1.38 0.72 -11.76
CA GLY A 182 0.22 0.66 -12.63
C GLY A 182 -1.08 0.86 -11.87
N PHE A 183 -2.20 0.38 -12.39
CA PHE A 183 -3.47 0.33 -11.64
C PHE A 183 -3.59 -1.00 -10.92
N GLU A 184 -2.90 -1.13 -9.79
CA GLU A 184 -2.82 -2.38 -9.04
C GLU A 184 -2.59 -2.16 -7.55
N VAL A 185 -2.85 -3.22 -6.78
CA VAL A 185 -2.56 -3.30 -5.36
C VAL A 185 -1.68 -4.50 -5.13
N LEU A 186 -0.54 -4.26 -4.52
CA LEU A 186 0.46 -5.25 -4.19
C LEU A 186 0.49 -5.40 -2.67
N THR A 187 0.48 -6.64 -2.19
CA THR A 187 0.53 -6.94 -0.76
C THR A 187 1.65 -7.91 -0.47
N THR A 188 2.44 -7.63 0.56
CA THR A 188 3.49 -8.53 1.05
C THR A 188 3.65 -8.38 2.56
N GLN A 189 4.35 -9.30 3.19
CA GLN A 189 4.60 -9.28 4.63
C GLN A 189 6.07 -9.59 4.88
N TRP A 190 6.68 -8.83 5.77
CA TRP A 190 8.07 -9.01 6.18
C TRP A 190 8.16 -9.20 7.69
N ALA A 191 9.11 -10.01 8.15
CA ALA A 191 9.43 -10.08 9.56
C ALA A 191 10.04 -8.75 10.01
N ALA A 192 9.79 -8.35 11.26
CA ALA A 192 10.35 -7.14 11.85
C ALA A 192 11.89 -7.19 11.87
N SER A 193 12.49 -8.38 12.02
CA SER A 193 13.94 -8.60 11.91
C SER A 193 14.53 -8.28 10.55
N ASP A 194 13.74 -8.45 9.49
CA ASP A 194 14.21 -8.35 8.10
C ASP A 194 14.03 -6.92 7.55
N THR A 195 13.50 -6.03 8.38
CA THR A 195 13.26 -4.62 8.06
C THR A 195 14.57 -3.84 8.15
N THR A 196 15.37 -4.00 7.11
CA THR A 196 16.70 -3.39 6.97
C THR A 196 16.66 -2.24 5.96
N PRO A 197 17.63 -1.29 6.00
CA PRO A 197 17.74 -0.25 4.98
C PRO A 197 17.77 -0.81 3.56
N ALA A 198 18.52 -1.90 3.32
CA ALA A 198 18.58 -2.54 2.00
C ALA A 198 17.23 -3.07 1.51
N MET A 199 16.38 -3.60 2.40
CA MET A 199 15.02 -4.02 2.06
C MET A 199 14.13 -2.79 1.73
N LEU A 200 14.31 -1.68 2.44
CA LEU A 200 13.59 -0.44 2.19
C LEU A 200 14.05 0.28 0.92
N ASP A 201 15.31 0.10 0.51
CA ASP A 201 15.81 0.54 -0.80
C ASP A 201 15.07 -0.17 -1.94
N GLU A 202 14.78 -1.48 -1.78
CA GLU A 202 14.00 -2.23 -2.77
C GLU A 202 12.54 -1.73 -2.82
N LEU A 203 11.94 -1.35 -1.69
CA LEU A 203 10.64 -0.66 -1.66
C LEU A 203 10.70 0.69 -2.39
N ALA A 204 11.74 1.49 -2.14
CA ALA A 204 11.92 2.78 -2.78
C ALA A 204 12.02 2.64 -4.31
N ARG A 205 12.81 1.66 -4.78
CA ARG A 205 12.89 1.31 -6.22
C ARG A 205 11.53 0.93 -6.79
N LEU A 206 10.75 0.11 -6.09
CA LEU A 206 9.39 -0.24 -6.50
C LEU A 206 8.50 1.00 -6.65
N VAL A 207 8.54 1.92 -5.68
CA VAL A 207 7.72 3.16 -5.67
C VAL A 207 8.04 4.05 -6.89
N VAL A 208 9.31 4.10 -7.31
CA VAL A 208 9.73 4.89 -8.49
C VAL A 208 9.76 4.08 -9.79
N GLY A 209 9.18 2.88 -9.82
CA GLY A 209 9.09 2.04 -11.02
C GLY A 209 10.42 1.45 -11.50
N GLN A 210 11.44 1.38 -10.64
CA GLN A 210 12.72 0.75 -10.95
C GLN A 210 12.70 -0.76 -10.67
N PRO A 211 13.57 -1.55 -11.33
CA PRO A 211 13.76 -2.96 -11.04
C PRO A 211 14.07 -3.18 -9.56
N ASN A 212 13.31 -4.07 -8.92
CA ASN A 212 13.40 -4.33 -7.49
C ASN A 212 13.12 -5.80 -7.17
N ARG A 213 13.37 -6.17 -5.91
CA ARG A 213 13.12 -7.51 -5.34
C ARG A 213 12.21 -7.45 -4.12
N PHE A 214 11.41 -6.38 -4.00
CA PHE A 214 10.60 -6.14 -2.81
C PHE A 214 9.43 -7.12 -2.69
N ILE A 215 8.86 -7.50 -3.83
CA ILE A 215 7.78 -8.48 -3.92
C ILE A 215 8.41 -9.80 -4.38
N ARG A 216 8.15 -10.86 -3.62
CA ARG A 216 8.58 -12.23 -3.92
C ARG A 216 7.40 -13.06 -4.37
#